data_AF-A0A0R1NPG8-F1
#
_entry.id   AF-A0A0R1NPG8-F1
#
_cell.length_a   1.000
_cell.length_b   1.000
_cell.length_c   1.000
_cell.angle_alpha   90.00
_cell.angle_beta   90.00
_cell.angle_gamma   90.00
#
_symmetry.space_group_name_H-M   'P 1'
#
loop_
_entity.id
_entity.type
_entity.pdbx_description
1 polymer ?
#
loop_
_entity_poly.entity_id
_entity_poly.type
_entity_poly.pdbx_seq_one_letter_code
_entity_poly.pdbx_strand_id
1 'polypeptide(L)' 'MKLTLAESAKQINSRPDVICNYINNGLVPTKPRLSAEPLLDDTDMYWLDLVHCFIQNGSSIDDVNQLIKRCNI' A
#
# COMPACT_ATOMS: atom_id res chain seq x y z
N MET A 1 -0.30 -0.22 -15.61
CA MET A 1 -0.26 -1.70 -15.67
C MET A 1 -1.18 -2.24 -14.58
N LYS A 2 -1.56 -3.53 -14.56
CA LYS A 2 -2.25 -4.15 -13.41
C LYS A 2 -1.43 -5.34 -12.93
N LEU A 3 -1.09 -5.35 -11.65
CA LEU A 3 -0.22 -6.33 -11.01
C LEU A 3 -0.98 -7.10 -9.94
N THR A 4 -0.68 -8.38 -9.82
CA THR A 4 -1.11 -9.17 -8.66
C THR A 4 -0.37 -8.72 -7.40
N LEU A 5 -0.89 -9.10 -6.23
CA LEU A 5 -0.21 -8.92 -4.94
C LEU A 5 1.24 -9.45 -4.96
N ALA A 6 1.47 -10.61 -5.57
CA ALA A 6 2.78 -11.24 -5.62
C ALA A 6 3.77 -10.47 -6.50
N GLU A 7 3.31 -9.95 -7.63
CA GLU A 7 4.14 -9.12 -8.52
C GLU A 7 4.43 -7.75 -7.90
N SER A 8 3.42 -7.15 -7.26
CA SER A 8 3.54 -5.88 -6.55
C SER A 8 4.55 -5.99 -5.41
N ALA A 9 4.49 -7.07 -4.63
CA ALA A 9 5.44 -7.38 -3.56
C ALA A 9 6.88 -7.47 -4.07
N LYS A 10 7.09 -8.15 -5.20
CA LYS A 10 8.42 -8.22 -5.84
C LYS A 10 8.90 -6.84 -6.28
N GLN A 11 8.03 -6.00 -6.81
CA GLN A 11 8.41 -4.69 -7.33
C GLN A 11 8.89 -3.73 -6.23
N ILE A 12 8.21 -3.70 -5.08
CA ILE A 12 8.61 -2.86 -3.94
C ILE A 12 9.57 -3.57 -2.96
N ASN A 13 10.11 -4.72 -3.36
CA ASN A 13 10.98 -5.57 -2.54
C ASN A 13 10.41 -5.86 -1.14
N SER A 14 9.10 -6.11 -1.08
CA SER A 14 8.36 -6.40 0.14
C SER A 14 7.71 -7.78 0.07
N ARG A 15 7.06 -8.19 1.15
CA ARG A 15 6.29 -9.43 1.19
C ARG A 15 4.81 -9.17 0.86
N PRO A 16 4.11 -10.11 0.21
CA PRO A 16 2.67 -9.95 -0.05
C PRO A 16 1.85 -9.70 1.22
N ASP A 17 2.23 -10.32 2.34
CA ASP A 17 1.57 -10.10 3.64
C ASP A 17 1.66 -8.65 4.14
N VAL A 18 2.77 -7.96 3.86
CA VAL A 18 2.97 -6.55 4.21
C VAL A 18 2.06 -5.65 3.38
N ILE A 19 1.95 -5.92 2.08
CA ILE A 19 1.02 -5.18 1.19
C ILE A 19 -0.43 -5.37 1.64
N CYS A 20 -0.83 -6.62 1.94
CA CYS A 20 -2.15 -6.91 2.49
C CYS A 20 -2.41 -6.10 3.77
N ASN A 21 -1.41 -6.01 4.66
CA ASN A 21 -1.51 -5.24 5.89
C ASN A 21 -1.72 -3.74 5.59
N TYR A 22 -0.99 -3.16 4.64
CA TYR A 22 -1.15 -1.74 4.27
C TYR A 22 -2.56 -1.44 3.74
N ILE A 23 -3.05 -2.27 2.83
CA ILE A 23 -4.39 -2.14 2.26
C ILE A 23 -5.47 -2.28 3.34
N ASN A 24 -5.35 -3.29 4.21
CA ASN A 24 -6.32 -3.52 5.29
C ASN A 24 -6.35 -2.41 6.34
N ASN A 25 -5.24 -1.69 6.54
CA ASN A 25 -5.16 -0.53 7.42
C ASN A 25 -5.60 0.79 6.72
N GLY A 26 -6.04 0.73 5.46
CA GLY A 26 -6.49 1.89 4.71
C GLY A 26 -5.35 2.81 4.26
N LEU A 27 -4.11 2.29 4.19
CA LEU A 27 -2.94 3.07 3.76
C LEU A 27 -2.86 3.21 2.23
N VAL A 28 -3.77 2.58 1.50
CA VAL A 28 -3.87 2.71 0.04
C VAL A 28 -5.26 3.29 -0.28
N PRO A 29 -5.40 4.61 -0.46
CA PRO A 29 -6.70 5.26 -0.63
C PRO A 29 -7.54 4.72 -1.78
N THR A 30 -6.88 4.36 -2.87
CA THR A 30 -7.48 3.81 -4.10
C THR A 30 -7.96 2.36 -3.93
N LYS A 31 -7.51 1.68 -2.86
CA LYS A 31 -7.88 0.30 -2.49
C LYS A 31 -8.24 0.27 -1.00
N PRO A 32 -9.45 0.70 -0.61
CA PRO A 32 -9.83 0.74 0.81
C PRO A 32 -10.00 -0.66 1.44
N ARG A 33 -10.16 -1.71 0.63
CA ARG A 33 -10.25 -3.11 1.09
C ARG A 33 -9.62 -4.05 0.08
N LEU A 34 -9.03 -5.14 0.59
CA LEU A 34 -8.50 -6.21 -0.23
C LEU A 34 -9.65 -7.03 -0.84
N SER A 35 -9.68 -7.19 -2.17
CA SER A 35 -10.56 -8.15 -2.84
C SER A 35 -9.95 -9.56 -2.81
N ALA A 36 -10.73 -10.59 -3.15
CA ALA A 36 -10.24 -11.98 -3.22
C ALA A 36 -9.07 -12.15 -4.19
N GLU A 37 -9.08 -11.41 -5.30
CA GLU A 37 -8.00 -11.31 -6.27
C GLU A 37 -7.68 -9.83 -6.51
N PRO A 38 -6.82 -9.21 -5.68
CA PRO A 38 -6.51 -7.80 -5.81
C PRO A 38 -5.54 -7.59 -6.97
N LEU A 39 -6.01 -6.84 -7.97
CA LEU A 39 -5.18 -6.27 -9.02
C LEU A 39 -4.87 -4.81 -8.65
N LEU A 40 -3.58 -4.52 -8.52
CA LEU A 40 -3.02 -3.23 -8.16
C LEU A 40 -2.58 -2.50 -9.43
N ASP A 41 -3.04 -1.28 -9.62
CA ASP A 41 -2.60 -0.44 -10.73
C ASP A 41 -1.42 0.46 -10.37
N ASP A 42 -0.96 1.29 -11.31
CA ASP A 42 0.21 2.14 -11.09
C ASP A 42 -0.02 3.16 -9.96
N THR A 43 -1.26 3.59 -9.72
CA THR A 43 -1.61 4.50 -8.62
C THR A 43 -1.59 3.76 -7.28
N ASP A 44 -2.14 2.54 -7.22
CA ASP A 44 -2.02 1.68 -6.05
C ASP A 44 -0.56 1.42 -5.68
N MET A 45 0.28 1.16 -6.70
CA MET A 45 1.72 0.92 -6.52
C MET A 45 2.47 2.15 -6.02
N TYR A 46 2.11 3.35 -6.50
CA TYR A 46 2.68 4.60 -5.98
C TYR A 46 2.41 4.77 -4.48
N TRP A 47 1.16 4.55 -4.05
CA TRP A 47 0.81 4.63 -2.63
C TRP A 47 1.51 3.55 -1.80
N LEU A 48 1.60 2.32 -2.31
CA LEU A 48 2.29 1.24 -1.63
C LEU A 48 3.77 1.52 -1.44
N ASP A 49 4.46 2.02 -2.46
CA ASP A 49 5.88 2.38 -2.38
C ASP A 49 6.12 3.53 -1.39
N LEU A 50 5.28 4.56 -1.43
CA LEU A 50 5.33 5.70 -0.51
C LEU A 50 5.15 5.25 0.95
N VAL A 51 4.10 4.47 1.23
CA VAL A 51 3.81 3.93 2.57
C VAL A 51 4.92 3.01 3.04
N HIS A 52 5.41 2.14 2.15
CA HIS A 52 6.49 1.23 2.46
C HIS A 52 7.76 1.99 2.87
N CYS A 53 8.11 3.04 2.14
CA CYS A 53 9.24 3.91 2.44
C CYS A 53 9.08 4.60 3.82
N PHE A 54 7.90 5.14 4.16
CA PHE A 54 7.68 5.74 5.47
C PHE A 54 7.85 4.75 6.62
N ILE A 55 7.32 3.54 6.47
CA ILE A 55 7.38 2.50 7.49
C ILE A 55 8.81 1.95 7.64
N GLN A 56 9.54 1.75 6.53
CA GLN A 56 10.95 1.36 6.57
C GLN A 56 11.83 2.41 7.26
N ASN A 57 11.47 3.68 7.15
CA ASN A 57 12.16 4.78 7.84
C ASN A 57 11.74 4.96 9.32
N GLY A 58 10.94 4.04 9.87
CA GLY A 58 10.58 4.02 11.28
C GLY A 58 9.28 4.74 11.63
N SER A 59 8.51 5.20 10.64
CA SER A 59 7.17 5.75 10.89
C SER A 59 6.20 4.63 11.28
N SER A 60 5.28 4.90 12.19
CA SER A 60 4.24 3.93 12.53
C SER A 60 3.14 3.90 11.46
N ILE A 61 2.40 2.79 11.39
CA ILE A 61 1.21 2.67 10.53
C ILE A 61 0.19 3.75 10.85
N ASP A 62 0.01 4.12 12.13
CA ASP A 62 -0.95 5.16 12.52
C ASP A 62 -0.53 6.54 12.01
N ASP A 63 0.75 6.90 12.13
CA ASP A 63 1.28 8.18 11.64
C ASP A 63 1.07 8.32 10.12
N VAL A 64 1.37 7.25 9.38
CA VAL A 64 1.18 7.21 7.93
C VAL A 64 -0.31 7.28 7.57
N ASN A 65 -1.18 6.60 8.33
CA ASN A 65 -2.62 6.68 8.13
C ASN A 65 -3.16 8.11 8.36
N GLN A 66 -2.68 8.78 9.41
CA GLN A 66 -3.05 10.18 9.66
C GLN A 66 -2.55 11.11 8.54
N LEU A 67 -1.36 10.87 7.99
CA LEU A 67 -0.83 11.61 6.85
C LEU A 67 -1.72 11.42 5.61
N ILE A 68 -2.07 10.19 5.29
CA ILE A 68 -2.90 9.84 4.12
C ILE A 68 -4.29 10.50 4.20
N LYS A 69 -4.91 10.55 5.38
CA LYS A 69 -6.20 11.23 5.58
C LYS A 69 -6.16 12.73 5.29
N ARG A 70 -4.97 13.34 5.25
CA ARG A 70 -4.77 14.76 4.91
C ARG A 70 -4.47 14.97 3.44
N CYS A 71 -4.16 13.91 2.69
CA CYS A 71 -3.98 13.99 1.24
C CYS A 71 -5.35 14.17 0.58
N ASN A 72 -5.47 15.14 -0.33
CA ASN A 72 -6.63 15.20 -1.24
C ASN A 72 -6.40 14.18 -2.35
N ILE A 73 -7.15 13.07 -2.28
CA ILE A 73 -7.14 11.98 -3.25
C ILE A 73 -8.27 12.19 -4.26
#